data_AF-A0A0C3DCV2-F1
#
_entry.id   AF-A0A0C3DCV2-F1
#
_cell.length_a   1.000
_cell.length_b   1.000
_cell.length_c   1.000
_cell.angle_alpha   90.00
_cell.angle_beta   90.00
_cell.angle_gamma   90.00
#
_symmetry.space_group_name_H-M   'P 1'
#
loop_
_entity.id
_entity.type
_entity.pdbx_description
1 polymer ?
#
loop_
_entity_poly.entity_id
_entity_poly.type
_entity_poly.pdbx_seq_one_letter_code
_entity_poly.pdbx_strand_id
1 'polypeptide(L)'
;YTLVAEIEIIAPPAMVREKFLQFNQLLKYHPNSFFKSISTIIPNTPLEVSTKLHVIIEISSIDPPMIGGRGLLGTFNSNHAFYFTESQVIKGVTTFIQEEKFNRLLTYIVSEGIIMNMIGIREKTKNSFKGFNQDFKKWVNSRK
;
A
#
# COMPACT_ATOMS: atom_id res chain seq x y z
N TYR A 1 -5.08 1.69 14.84
CA TYR A 1 -5.84 2.76 14.15
C TYR A 1 -5.94 2.39 12.68
N THR A 2 -6.89 2.96 11.93
CA THR A 2 -7.10 2.63 10.52
C THR A 2 -6.81 3.84 9.63
N LEU A 3 -6.03 3.64 8.57
CA LEU A 3 -5.90 4.57 7.44
C LEU A 3 -6.70 4.05 6.27
N VAL A 4 -7.46 4.95 5.63
CA VAL A 4 -8.24 4.65 4.43
C VAL A 4 -7.98 5.73 3.39
N ALA A 5 -7.78 5.29 2.14
CA ALA A 5 -7.78 6.13 0.95
C ALA A 5 -8.57 5.42 -0.15
N GLU A 6 -9.45 6.14 -0.83
CA GLU A 6 -10.32 5.58 -1.85
C GLU A 6 -10.32 6.43 -3.13
N ILE A 7 -10.64 5.81 -4.26
CA ILE A 7 -10.79 6.49 -5.54
C ILE A 7 -11.71 5.71 -6.49
N GLU A 8 -12.44 6.43 -7.34
CA GLU A 8 -13.21 5.85 -8.44
C GLU A 8 -12.32 5.57 -9.67
N ILE A 9 -12.38 4.36 -10.20
CA ILE A 9 -11.64 3.90 -11.39
C ILE A 9 -12.65 3.45 -12.45
N ILE A 10 -12.55 4.00 -13.67
CA ILE A 10 -13.51 3.82 -14.77
C ILE A 10 -13.26 2.48 -15.48
N ALA A 11 -13.41 1.40 -14.73
CA ALA A 11 -13.32 0.02 -15.18
C ALA A 11 -14.07 -0.90 -14.20
N PRO A 12 -14.55 -2.08 -14.64
CA PRO A 12 -15.18 -3.06 -13.76
C PRO A 12 -14.23 -3.64 -12.68
N PRO A 13 -14.71 -4.01 -11.48
CA PRO A 13 -13.86 -4.48 -10.38
C PRO A 13 -12.93 -5.64 -10.72
N ALA A 14 -13.40 -6.60 -11.52
CA ALA A 14 -12.59 -7.74 -11.95
C ALA A 14 -11.36 -7.31 -12.76
N MET A 15 -11.52 -6.34 -13.66
CA MET A 15 -10.43 -5.81 -14.49
C MET A 15 -9.46 -4.98 -13.66
N VAL A 16 -9.95 -4.17 -12.73
CA VAL A 16 -9.10 -3.42 -11.79
C VAL A 16 -8.27 -4.38 -10.95
N ARG A 17 -8.89 -5.44 -10.41
CA ARG A 17 -8.19 -6.47 -9.62
C ARG A 17 -7.13 -7.19 -10.45
N GLU A 18 -7.45 -7.62 -11.67
CA GLU A 18 -6.49 -8.28 -12.55
C GLU A 18 -5.28 -7.39 -12.81
N LYS A 19 -5.50 -6.11 -13.12
CA LYS A 19 -4.42 -5.12 -13.28
C LYS A 19 -3.62 -4.94 -12.00
N PHE A 20 -4.26 -4.82 -10.85
CA PHE A 20 -3.57 -4.66 -9.57
C PHE A 20 -2.56 -5.79 -9.29
N LEU A 21 -2.88 -7.02 -9.70
CA LEU A 21 -2.02 -8.19 -9.51
C LEU A 21 -0.83 -8.26 -10.49
N GLN A 22 -0.74 -7.35 -11.48
CA GLN A 22 0.40 -7.28 -12.40
C GLN A 22 1.58 -6.55 -11.75
N PHE A 23 2.14 -7.14 -10.68
CA PHE A 23 3.20 -6.54 -9.88
C PHE A 23 4.47 -6.19 -10.68
N ASN A 24 4.75 -6.89 -11.78
CA ASN A 24 5.84 -6.57 -12.69
C ASN A 24 5.66 -5.24 -13.44
N GLN A 25 4.46 -4.67 -13.47
CA GLN A 25 4.17 -3.35 -14.06
C GLN A 25 4.26 -2.22 -13.04
N LEU A 26 4.45 -2.51 -11.74
CA LEU A 26 4.39 -1.51 -10.66
C LEU A 26 5.29 -0.30 -10.92
N LEU A 27 6.57 -0.54 -11.22
CA LEU A 27 7.53 0.53 -11.49
C LEU A 27 7.27 1.27 -12.81
N LYS A 28 6.44 0.72 -13.70
CA LYS A 28 6.07 1.38 -14.95
C LYS A 28 5.04 2.48 -14.72
N TYR A 29 4.03 2.22 -13.87
CA TYR A 29 2.98 3.21 -13.61
C TYR A 29 3.21 4.03 -12.35
N HIS A 30 4.05 3.53 -11.42
CA HIS A 30 4.38 4.20 -10.17
C HIS A 30 5.90 4.13 -9.92
N PRO A 31 6.72 4.82 -10.74
CA PRO A 31 8.19 4.69 -10.73
C PRO A 31 8.85 5.22 -9.45
N ASN A 32 8.24 6.22 -8.82
CA ASN A 32 8.74 6.85 -7.58
C ASN A 32 8.20 6.16 -6.32
N SER A 33 7.86 4.86 -6.42
CA SER A 33 7.33 4.11 -5.30
C SER A 33 8.41 3.72 -4.29
N PHE A 34 7.99 3.57 -3.04
CA PHE A 34 8.76 2.84 -2.03
C PHE A 34 8.85 1.35 -2.37
N PHE A 35 7.87 0.79 -3.11
CA PHE A 35 7.93 -0.60 -3.54
C PHE A 35 8.90 -0.75 -4.72
N LYS A 36 9.97 -1.53 -4.53
CA LYS A 36 10.94 -1.87 -5.58
C LYS A 36 10.54 -3.13 -6.31
N SER A 37 10.03 -4.12 -5.58
CA SER A 37 9.50 -5.35 -6.20
C SER A 37 8.47 -6.03 -5.30
N ILE A 38 7.49 -6.66 -5.93
CA ILE A 38 6.54 -7.57 -5.29
C ILE A 38 6.54 -8.86 -6.10
N SER A 39 6.81 -9.99 -5.44
CA SER A 39 6.81 -11.32 -6.06
C SER A 39 6.23 -12.34 -5.09
N THR A 40 5.92 -13.54 -5.56
CA THR A 40 5.64 -14.67 -4.68
C THR A 40 6.94 -15.18 -4.04
N ILE A 41 6.87 -15.73 -2.83
CA ILE A 41 8.06 -16.33 -2.18
C ILE A 41 8.62 -17.48 -3.03
N ILE A 42 7.74 -18.30 -3.59
CA ILE A 42 8.09 -19.33 -4.56
C ILE A 42 7.85 -18.72 -5.95
N PRO A 43 8.89 -18.51 -6.77
CA PRO A 43 8.74 -17.88 -8.09
C PRO A 43 7.69 -18.61 -8.95
N ASN A 44 6.91 -17.84 -9.71
CA ASN A 44 5.88 -18.34 -10.64
C ASN A 44 4.71 -19.11 -10.01
N THR A 45 4.51 -18.98 -8.70
CA THR A 45 3.32 -19.55 -8.04
C THR A 45 2.09 -18.72 -8.40
N PRO A 46 0.94 -19.35 -8.73
CA PRO A 46 -0.32 -18.64 -8.93
C PRO A 46 -0.71 -17.79 -7.71
N LEU A 47 -1.26 -16.59 -7.95
CA LEU A 47 -1.72 -15.70 -6.88
C LEU A 47 -3.10 -16.11 -6.38
N GLU A 48 -3.12 -17.02 -5.40
CA GLU A 48 -4.32 -17.47 -4.71
C GLU A 48 -4.49 -16.81 -3.33
N VAL A 49 -5.69 -16.95 -2.76
CA VAL A 49 -5.96 -16.53 -1.37
C VAL A 49 -4.95 -17.23 -0.44
N SER A 50 -4.35 -16.47 0.47
CA SER A 50 -3.27 -16.93 1.39
C SER A 50 -1.88 -17.08 0.78
N THR A 51 -1.69 -16.73 -0.50
CA THR A 51 -0.33 -16.71 -1.10
C THR A 51 0.54 -15.69 -0.38
N LYS A 52 1.71 -16.13 0.08
CA LYS A 52 2.70 -15.26 0.71
C LYS A 52 3.54 -14.56 -0.36
N LEU A 53 3.64 -13.24 -0.24
CA LEU A 53 4.44 -12.40 -1.13
C LEU A 53 5.76 -12.02 -0.47
N HIS A 54 6.80 -11.92 -1.29
CA HIS A 54 8.04 -11.25 -0.98
C HIS A 54 7.96 -9.83 -1.52
N VAL A 55 8.08 -8.85 -0.62
CA VAL A 55 7.97 -7.43 -0.95
C VAL A 55 9.27 -6.75 -0.57
N ILE A 56 9.91 -6.10 -1.54
CA ILE A 56 11.09 -5.27 -1.33
C ILE A 56 10.64 -3.82 -1.34
N ILE A 57 10.86 -3.13 -0.23
CA ILE A 57 10.66 -1.70 -0.10
C ILE A 57 12.00 -1.00 0.08
N GLU A 58 12.14 0.17 -0.52
CA GLU A 58 13.24 1.09 -0.29
C GLU A 58 12.71 2.27 0.53
N ILE A 59 13.27 2.44 1.72
CA ILE A 59 12.97 3.58 2.59
C ILE A 59 14.24 4.44 2.59
N SER A 60 14.13 5.67 2.10
CA SER A 60 15.23 6.65 2.21
C SER A 60 15.52 6.93 3.68
N SER A 61 16.82 6.96 4.03
CA SER A 61 17.41 7.03 5.36
C SER A 61 16.54 7.69 6.44
N ILE A 62 16.19 6.91 7.46
CA ILE A 62 15.80 7.42 8.77
C ILE A 62 17.11 7.45 9.56
N ASP A 63 17.59 8.62 9.99
CA ASP A 63 18.70 8.71 10.95
C ASP A 63 18.19 8.29 12.34
N PRO A 64 18.53 7.10 12.87
CA PRO A 64 18.06 6.70 14.18
C PRO A 64 19.15 6.94 15.21
N PRO A 65 18.91 7.65 16.33
CA PRO A 65 19.72 7.40 17.50
C PRO A 65 19.35 6.01 18.03
N MET A 66 20.36 5.16 18.24
CA MET A 66 20.38 3.87 18.97
C MET A 66 20.40 2.57 18.15
N ILE A 67 21.64 2.10 17.95
CA ILE A 67 22.20 0.80 18.37
C ILE A 67 21.18 -0.33 18.65
N GLY A 68 21.20 -1.38 17.83
CA GLY A 68 20.62 -2.68 18.16
C GLY A 68 20.27 -3.52 16.92
N GLY A 69 21.02 -4.59 16.69
CA GLY A 69 20.91 -5.44 15.50
C GLY A 69 19.57 -6.14 15.29
N ARG A 70 19.35 -6.56 14.03
CA ARG A 70 18.15 -7.15 13.40
C ARG A 70 16.97 -6.19 13.29
N GLY A 71 17.05 -5.31 12.28
CA GLY A 71 15.92 -4.61 11.66
C GLY A 71 15.06 -3.83 12.64
N LEU A 72 15.35 -2.56 12.86
CA LEU A 72 14.55 -1.65 13.69
C LEU A 72 13.09 -1.46 13.18
N LEU A 73 12.75 -1.99 12.01
CA LEU A 73 11.38 -2.17 11.49
C LEU A 73 10.77 -3.56 11.85
N GLY A 74 11.29 -4.20 12.89
CA GLY A 74 11.28 -5.64 13.13
C GLY A 74 9.94 -6.35 13.36
N THR A 75 8.80 -5.65 13.42
CA THR A 75 7.45 -6.23 13.31
C THR A 75 6.43 -5.11 13.04
N PHE A 76 6.41 -4.52 11.84
CA PHE A 76 5.21 -3.80 11.37
C PHE A 76 4.15 -4.82 11.00
N ASN A 77 3.41 -5.30 12.00
CA ASN A 77 2.26 -6.17 11.80
C ASN A 77 1.04 -5.28 11.51
N SER A 78 1.00 -4.72 10.31
CA SER A 78 -0.14 -3.95 9.83
C SER A 78 -0.96 -4.79 8.85
N ASN A 79 -2.28 -4.74 8.97
CA ASN A 79 -3.17 -5.44 8.03
C ASN A 79 -3.55 -4.47 6.92
N HIS A 80 -2.86 -4.61 5.79
CA HIS A 80 -3.15 -3.86 4.57
C HIS A 80 -4.15 -4.62 3.71
N ALA A 81 -5.28 -4.00 3.41
CA ALA A 81 -6.31 -4.54 2.55
C ALA A 81 -6.56 -3.61 1.35
N PHE A 82 -6.82 -4.23 0.20
CA PHE A 82 -7.26 -3.57 -1.01
C PHE A 82 -8.63 -4.11 -1.39
N TYR A 83 -9.60 -3.21 -1.55
CA TYR A 83 -10.96 -3.56 -1.94
C TYR A 83 -11.25 -3.04 -3.35
N PHE A 84 -11.91 -3.88 -4.14
CA PHE A 84 -12.34 -3.61 -5.51
C PHE A 84 -13.85 -3.78 -5.56
N THR A 85 -14.60 -2.76 -5.17
CA THR A 85 -16.06 -2.85 -5.07
C THR A 85 -16.72 -2.09 -6.21
N GLU A 86 -17.91 -2.52 -6.63
CA GLU A 86 -18.70 -1.73 -7.58
C GLU A 86 -19.07 -0.38 -6.97
N SER A 87 -18.91 0.67 -7.78
CA SER A 87 -19.25 2.04 -7.40
C SER A 87 -20.73 2.17 -7.13
N GLN A 88 -21.07 2.80 -6.01
CA GLN A 88 -22.45 3.12 -5.66
C GLN A 88 -22.97 4.35 -6.42
N VAL A 89 -22.09 5.07 -7.13
CA VAL A 89 -22.42 6.31 -7.84
C VAL A 89 -22.45 6.11 -9.35
N ILE A 90 -21.54 5.28 -9.90
CA ILE A 90 -21.41 5.10 -11.35
C ILE A 90 -21.42 3.61 -11.70
N LYS A 91 -22.46 3.14 -12.39
CA LYS A 91 -22.58 1.73 -12.77
C LYS A 91 -21.39 1.25 -13.61
N GLY A 92 -20.84 0.08 -13.28
CA GLY A 92 -19.69 -0.51 -13.99
C GLY A 92 -18.32 0.14 -13.69
N VAL A 93 -18.27 1.08 -12.75
CA VAL A 93 -17.03 1.69 -12.22
C VAL A 93 -16.65 1.02 -10.91
N THR A 94 -15.37 1.04 -10.57
CA THR A 94 -14.85 0.48 -9.32
C THR A 94 -14.57 1.58 -8.32
N THR A 95 -15.10 1.45 -7.10
CA THR A 95 -14.54 2.13 -5.92
C THR A 95 -13.36 1.29 -5.43
N PHE A 96 -12.15 1.79 -5.64
CA PHE A 96 -10.92 1.17 -5.17
C PHE A 96 -10.55 1.76 -3.81
N ILE A 97 -10.43 0.90 -2.80
CA ILE A 97 -10.18 1.30 -1.41
C ILE A 97 -8.89 0.65 -0.93
N GLN A 98 -7.99 1.47 -0.42
CA GLN A 98 -6.77 1.06 0.27
C GLN A 98 -6.95 1.30 1.77
N GLU A 99 -6.87 0.23 2.56
CA GLU A 99 -7.01 0.26 4.02
C GLU A 99 -5.75 -0.30 4.68
N GLU A 100 -5.24 0.37 5.70
CA GLU A 100 -4.17 -0.14 6.55
C GLU A 100 -4.58 -0.05 8.01
N LYS A 101 -4.66 -1.20 8.68
CA LYS A 101 -4.95 -1.30 10.11
C LYS A 101 -3.65 -1.53 10.87
N PHE A 102 -3.18 -0.47 11.52
CA PHE A 102 -2.01 -0.54 12.39
C PHE A 102 -2.41 -1.08 13.76
N ASN A 103 -1.71 -2.14 14.19
CA ASN A 103 -1.86 -2.70 15.52
C ASN A 103 -1.15 -1.84 16.59
N ARG A 104 -1.62 -1.95 17.84
CA ARG A 104 -1.37 -0.98 18.93
C ARG A 104 0.06 -0.96 19.47
N LEU A 105 1.00 -1.77 18.96
CA LEU A 105 2.36 -1.81 19.50
C LEU A 105 3.15 -0.52 19.21
N LEU A 106 2.83 0.18 18.12
CA LEU A 106 3.39 1.51 17.81
C LEU A 106 2.84 2.64 18.68
N THR A 107 1.65 2.48 19.29
CA THR A 107 1.03 3.54 20.09
C THR A 107 1.62 3.70 21.50
N TYR A 108 2.39 2.73 22.01
CA TYR A 108 2.77 2.71 23.43
C TYR A 108 4.16 3.30 23.76
N ILE A 109 5.00 3.64 22.77
CA ILE A 109 6.42 4.04 23.00
C ILE A 109 6.62 5.57 23.02
N VAL A 110 5.56 6.37 23.16
CA VAL A 110 5.62 7.75 22.65
C VAL A 110 5.43 8.81 23.73
N SER A 111 6.56 9.39 24.15
CA SER A 111 6.66 10.68 24.82
C SER A 111 6.33 11.84 23.87
N GLU A 112 6.03 13.02 24.42
CA GLU A 112 5.41 14.17 23.72
C GLU A 112 6.07 14.56 22.37
N GLY A 113 7.37 14.35 22.17
CA GLY A 113 8.07 14.64 20.91
C GLY A 113 7.79 13.64 19.77
N ILE A 114 7.41 12.39 20.08
CA ILE A 114 7.14 11.36 19.06
C ILE A 114 5.67 11.46 18.56
N ILE A 115 4.76 12.06 19.33
CA ILE A 115 3.34 12.22 18.95
C ILE A 115 3.22 13.08 17.67
N MET A 116 3.96 14.19 17.59
CA MET A 116 4.02 15.02 16.37
C MET A 116 4.63 14.26 15.18
N ASN A 117 5.66 13.45 15.42
CA ASN A 117 6.25 12.59 14.39
C ASN A 117 5.26 11.53 13.89
N MET A 118 4.41 10.98 14.76
CA MET A 118 3.33 10.06 14.35
C MET A 118 2.25 10.74 13.49
N ILE A 119 1.85 11.97 13.81
CA ILE A 119 0.90 12.73 12.98
C ILE A 119 1.48 12.98 11.59
N GLY A 120 2.75 13.43 11.53
CA GLY A 120 3.45 13.64 10.27
C GLY A 120 3.63 12.35 9.45
N ILE A 121 3.96 11.23 10.09
CA ILE A 121 4.04 9.90 9.43
C ILE A 121 2.67 9.50 8.90
N ARG A 122 1.60 9.65 9.69
CA ARG A 122 0.23 9.31 9.30
C ARG A 122 -0.21 10.07 8.05
N GLU A 123 0.02 11.38 8.03
CA GLU A 123 -0.35 12.22 6.89
C GLU A 123 0.48 11.89 5.65
N LYS A 124 1.79 11.68 5.81
CA LYS A 124 2.67 11.20 4.73
C LYS A 124 2.22 9.85 4.18
N THR A 125 1.87 8.88 5.02
CA THR A 125 1.35 7.57 4.59
C THR A 125 0.02 7.71 3.85
N LYS A 126 -0.92 8.51 4.37
CA LYS A 126 -2.20 8.75 3.69
C LYS A 126 -2.01 9.44 2.33
N ASN A 127 -1.08 10.39 2.23
CA ASN A 127 -0.77 11.05 0.97
C ASN A 127 -0.06 10.10 -0.02
N SER A 128 0.79 9.20 0.48
CA SER A 128 1.37 8.13 -0.34
C SER A 128 0.30 7.18 -0.90
N PHE A 129 -0.69 6.77 -0.10
CA PHE A 129 -1.80 5.94 -0.56
C PHE A 129 -2.62 6.66 -1.64
N LYS A 130 -2.95 7.93 -1.42
CA LYS A 130 -3.63 8.76 -2.43
C LYS A 130 -2.81 8.86 -3.73
N GLY A 131 -1.49 9.06 -3.62
CA GLY A 131 -0.59 9.12 -4.78
C GLY A 131 -0.60 7.82 -5.58
N PHE A 132 -0.42 6.68 -4.88
CA PHE A 132 -0.53 5.35 -5.47
C PHE A 132 -1.87 5.14 -6.18
N ASN A 133 -2.99 5.45 -5.51
CA ASN A 133 -4.34 5.30 -6.06
C ASN A 133 -4.53 6.11 -7.36
N GLN A 134 -3.98 7.33 -7.42
CA GLN A 134 -4.04 8.18 -8.62
C GLN A 134 -3.23 7.60 -9.78
N ASP A 135 -2.02 7.15 -9.53
CA ASP A 135 -1.16 6.55 -10.56
C ASP A 135 -1.74 5.23 -11.07
N PHE A 136 -2.24 4.39 -10.17
CA PHE A 136 -2.93 3.16 -10.51
C PHE A 136 -4.19 3.43 -11.35
N LYS A 137 -5.02 4.41 -10.97
CA LYS A 137 -6.18 4.84 -11.76
C LYS A 137 -5.79 5.24 -13.19
N LYS A 138 -4.76 6.07 -13.35
CA LYS A 138 -4.28 6.50 -14.68
C LYS A 138 -3.87 5.30 -15.53
N TRP A 139 -3.15 4.34 -14.94
CA TRP A 139 -2.71 3.14 -15.64
C TRP A 139 -3.84 2.17 -15.97
N VAL A 140 -4.85 2.05 -15.11
CA VAL A 140 -6.04 1.28 -15.42
C VAL A 140 -6.76 1.89 -16.62
N ASN A 141 -6.96 3.22 -16.61
CA ASN A 141 -7.71 3.93 -17.64
C ASN A 141 -6.95 4.11 -18.96
N SER A 142 -5.63 3.97 -18.99
CA SER A 142 -4.81 4.22 -20.20
C SER A 142 -4.83 3.08 -21.23
N ARG A 143 -5.37 1.90 -20.89
CA ARG A 143 -5.66 0.84 -21.86
C ARG A 143 -7.16 0.79 -22.11
N LYS A 144 -7.63 1.64 -23.01
CA LYS A 144 -8.88 1.45 -23.76
C LYS A 144 -8.50 1.21 -25.22
#